data_AF-A0A2T2PTV8-F1
#
_entry.id   AF-A0A2T2PTV8-F1
#
_cell.length_a   1.000
_cell.length_b   1.000
_cell.length_c   1.000
_cell.angle_alpha   90.00
_cell.angle_beta   90.00
_cell.angle_gamma   90.00
#
_symmetry.space_group_name_H-M   'P 1'
#
loop_
_entity.id
_entity.type
_entity.pdbx_description
1 polymer ?
#
loop_
_entity_poly.entity_id
_entity_poly.type
_entity_poly.pdbx_seq_one_letter_code
_entity_poly.pdbx_strand_id
1 'polypeptide(L)' 'MPRYYFDMKDGVPARDRSGLELVSDGAAIAHSKSLADKTRRDKPKGHPDLRVVVIDENGREVHRERIYPDAT' A
#
# COMPACT_ATOMS: atom_id res chain seq x y z
N MET A 1 -12.01 -8.31 13.43
CA MET A 1 -11.92 -7.65 12.11
C MET A 1 -10.64 -8.14 11.46
N PRO A 2 -10.63 -8.48 10.17
CA PRO A 2 -9.40 -8.94 9.53
C PRO A 2 -8.31 -7.88 9.54
N ARG A 3 -7.07 -8.32 9.73
CA ARG A 3 -5.90 -7.44 9.79
C ARG A 3 -5.25 -7.39 8.41
N TYR A 4 -5.11 -6.19 7.86
CA TYR A 4 -4.44 -5.96 6.59
C TYR A 4 -3.12 -5.24 6.81
N TYR A 5 -2.10 -5.61 6.04
CA TYR A 5 -0.78 -5.02 6.05
C TYR A 5 -0.57 -4.26 4.74
N PHE A 6 0.00 -3.06 4.83
CA PHE A 6 0.24 -2.18 3.69
C PHE A 6 1.74 -2.06 3.46
N ASP A 7 2.29 -2.96 2.65
CA ASP A 7 3.73 -3.01 2.36
C ASP A 7 4.08 -1.96 1.30
N MET A 8 4.94 -1.01 1.66
CA MET A 8 5.47 -0.05 0.71
C MET A 8 6.74 -0.62 0.08
N LYS A 9 6.64 -1.00 -1.20
CA LYS A 9 7.79 -1.49 -1.97
C LYS A 9 8.33 -0.37 -2.83
N ASP A 10 9.54 0.07 -2.53
CA ASP A 10 10.39 0.84 -3.46
C ASP A 10 11.79 0.20 -3.49
N GLY A 11 11.87 -1.04 -3.98
CA GLY A 11 13.11 -1.81 -4.00
C GLY A 11 13.58 -2.35 -2.64
N VAL A 12 13.28 -1.66 -1.53
CA VAL A 12 13.48 -2.14 -0.15
C VAL A 12 12.12 -2.47 0.47
N PRO A 13 11.86 -3.71 0.92
CA PRO A 13 10.58 -4.07 1.52
C PRO A 13 10.46 -3.43 2.91
N ALA A 14 9.76 -2.29 2.99
CA ALA A 14 9.36 -1.69 4.24
C ALA A 14 7.98 -2.24 4.63
N ARG A 15 7.99 -3.29 5.46
CA ARG A 15 6.76 -3.88 5.98
C ARG A 15 6.13 -2.97 7.02
N ASP A 16 4.91 -2.50 6.75
CA ASP A 16 4.08 -1.90 7.78
C ASP A 16 3.78 -2.98 8.82
N ARG A 17 4.43 -2.88 9.98
CA ARG A 17 4.27 -3.83 11.09
C ARG A 17 3.08 -3.50 11.97
N SER A 18 2.50 -2.31 11.84
CA SER A 18 1.33 -1.91 12.61
C SER A 18 0.12 -2.72 12.15
N GLY A 19 -0.11 -2.79 10.83
CA GLY A 19 -1.28 -3.44 10.23
C GLY A 19 -2.59 -2.74 10.66
N LEU A 20 -3.54 -2.65 9.75
CA LEU A 20 -4.82 -2.00 10.00
C LEU A 20 -5.94 -3.04 10.02
N GLU A 21 -6.75 -3.02 11.07
CA GLU A 21 -7.97 -3.81 11.13
C GLU A 21 -9.04 -3.15 10.26
N LEU A 22 -9.52 -3.87 9.24
CA LEU A 22 -10.52 -3.36 8.31
C LEU A 22 -11.67 -4.33 8.16
N VAL A 23 -12.81 -3.80 7.75
CA VAL A 23 -14.06 -4.57 7.68
C VAL A 23 -14.09 -5.56 6.53
N SER A 24 -13.35 -5.30 5.44
CA SER A 24 -13.34 -6.12 4.21
C SER A 24 -12.18 -5.72 3.29
N ASP A 25 -11.89 -6.55 2.29
CA ASP A 25 -10.93 -6.28 1.23
C ASP A 25 -11.18 -4.95 0.52
N GLY A 26 -12.45 -4.62 0.26
CA GLY A 26 -12.84 -3.34 -0.35
C GLY A 26 -12.42 -2.12 0.47
N ALA A 27 -12.50 -2.22 1.81
CA ALA A 27 -12.03 -1.15 2.70
C ALA A 27 -10.50 -1.05 2.68
N ALA A 28 -9.80 -2.19 2.58
CA ALA A 28 -8.34 -2.22 2.43
C ALA A 28 -7.87 -1.60 1.11
N ILE A 29 -8.56 -1.89 0.02
CA ILE A 29 -8.29 -1.28 -1.30
C ILE A 29 -8.54 0.23 -1.28
N ALA A 30 -9.64 0.68 -0.66
CA ALA A 30 -9.92 2.11 -0.52
C ALA A 30 -8.83 2.81 0.31
N HIS A 31 -8.40 2.17 1.40
CA HIS A 31 -7.33 2.69 2.25
C HIS A 31 -5.99 2.77 1.51
N SER A 32 -5.62 1.74 0.73
CA SER A 32 -4.39 1.76 -0.06
C SER A 32 -4.37 2.88 -1.08
N LYS A 33 -5.51 3.22 -1.69
CA LYS A 33 -5.63 4.35 -2.62
C LYS A 33 -5.42 5.69 -1.92
N SER A 34 -6.04 5.89 -0.76
CA SER A 34 -5.82 7.11 0.04
C SER A 34 -4.39 7.23 0.54
N LEU A 35 -3.78 6.11 0.96
CA LEU A 35 -2.37 6.07 1.33
C LEU A 35 -1.50 6.45 0.12
N ALA A 36 -1.83 5.91 -1.06
CA ALA A 36 -1.09 6.19 -2.27
C ALA A 36 -1.14 7.67 -2.68
N ASP A 37 -2.32 8.29 -2.63
CA ASP A 37 -2.47 9.73 -2.90
C ASP A 37 -1.68 10.59 -1.90
N LYS A 38 -1.73 10.22 -0.61
CA LYS A 38 -1.02 10.94 0.44
C LYS A 38 0.50 10.86 0.25
N THR A 39 1.02 9.67 -0.01
CA THR A 39 2.44 9.45 -0.31
C THR A 39 2.87 10.18 -1.57
N ARG A 40 2.03 10.20 -2.61
CA ARG A 40 2.30 10.97 -3.85
C ARG A 40 2.43 12.47 -3.56
N ARG A 41 1.60 13.04 -2.69
CA ARG A 41 1.67 14.45 -2.29
C ARG A 41 2.94 14.77 -1.50
N ASP A 42 3.42 13.84 -0.69
CA ASP A 42 4.65 13.99 0.09
C ASP A 42 5.91 14.01 -0.80
N LYS A 43 5.81 13.55 -2.06
CA LYS A 43 6.92 13.46 -3.03
C LYS A 43 8.17 12.83 -2.39
N PRO A 44 8.15 11.54 -2.02
CA PRO A 44 9.35 10.85 -1.58
C PRO A 44 10.42 10.95 -2.65
N LYS A 45 11.47 11.74 -2.38
CA LYS A 45 12.60 11.90 -3.31
C LYS A 45 13.31 10.55 -3.46
N GLY A 46 13.47 10.09 -4.70
CA GLY A 46 14.30 8.92 -5.02
C GLY A 46 13.58 7.58 -5.08
N HIS A 47 12.24 7.56 -5.00
CA HIS A 47 11.43 6.34 -4.96
C HIS A 47 10.40 6.25 -6.11
N PRO A 48 10.84 6.16 -7.39
CA PRO A 48 9.94 6.17 -8.55
C PRO A 48 9.13 4.89 -8.73
N ASP A 49 9.54 3.76 -8.14
CA ASP A 49 8.86 2.47 -8.26
C ASP A 49 7.97 2.16 -7.04
N LEU A 50 7.75 3.18 -6.19
CA LEU A 50 6.99 3.06 -4.97
C LEU A 50 5.56 2.60 -5.26
N ARG A 51 5.17 1.52 -4.58
CA ARG A 51 3.84 0.92 -4.65
C ARG A 51 3.41 0.43 -3.28
N VAL A 52 2.10 0.45 -3.06
CA VAL A 52 1.45 -0.08 -1.85
C VAL A 52 0.89 -1.44 -2.20
N VAL A 53 1.34 -2.47 -1.48
CA VAL A 53 0.81 -3.83 -1.57
C VAL A 53 -0.03 -4.10 -0.34
N VAL A 54 -1.27 -4.51 -0.55
CA VAL A 54 -2.21 -4.88 0.51
C VAL A 54 -2.14 -6.39 0.70
N ILE A 55 -1.78 -6.80 1.91
CA ILE A 55 -1.66 -8.20 2.31
C ILE A 55 -2.68 -8.46 3.42
N ASP A 56 -3.50 -9.50 3.29
CA ASP A 56 -4.42 -9.94 4.34
C ASP A 56 -3.69 -10.67 5.50
N GLU A 57 -4.38 -10.94 6.61
CA GLU A 57 -3.86 -11.66 7.77
C GLU A 57 -3.31 -13.05 7.42
N ASN A 58 -3.84 -13.68 6.37
CA ASN A 58 -3.37 -14.95 5.84
C ASN A 58 -2.09 -14.84 5.00
N GLY A 59 -1.53 -13.64 4.83
CA GLY A 59 -0.36 -13.39 3.99
C GLY A 59 -0.67 -13.33 2.49
N ARG A 60 -1.96 -13.28 2.11
CA ARG A 60 -2.39 -13.19 0.71
C ARG A 60 -2.35 -11.75 0.22
N GLU A 61 -1.78 -11.53 -0.96
CA GLU A 61 -1.89 -10.24 -1.66
C GLU A 61 -3.33 -10.03 -2.14
N VAL A 62 -3.99 -9.05 -1.53
CA VAL A 62 -5.36 -8.66 -1.85
C VAL A 62 -5.37 -7.63 -2.97
N HIS A 63 -4.41 -6.70 -2.96
CA HIS A 63 -4.34 -5.61 -3.92
C HIS A 63 -2.95 -5.02 -4.06
N ARG A 64 -2.69 -4.36 -5.19
CA ARG A 64 -1.47 -3.62 -5.46
C ARG A 64 -1.77 -2.29 -6.13
N GLU A 65 -1.43 -1.20 -5.45
CA GLU A 65 -1.64 0.18 -5.91
C GLU A 65 -0.29 0.85 -6.22
N ARG A 66 -0.15 1.46 -7.41
CA ARG A 66 1.07 2.19 -7.77
C ARG A 66 0.95 3.64 -7.30
N ILE A 67 2.00 4.20 -6.70
CA ILE A 67 2.01 5.60 -6.25
C ILE A 67 2.13 6.56 -7.42
N TYR A 68 3.02 6.25 -8.35
CA TYR A 68 3.25 7.04 -9.55
C TYR A 68 2.55 6.37 -10.74
N PRO A 69 1.73 7.12 -11.52
CA PRO A 69 1.38 6.68 -12.85
C PRO A 69 2.67 6.62 -13.68
N ASP A 70 2.81 5.59 -14.51
CA ASP A 70 3.90 5.45 -15.47
C ASP A 70 4.07 6.79 -16.19
N ALA A 71 5.24 7.43 -16.03
CA ALA A 71 5.53 8.68 -16.72
C ALA A 71 5.73 8.34 -18.20
N THR A 72 4.62 8.27 -18.93
CA THR A 72 4.60 8.28 -20.40
C THR A 72 5.00 9.66 -20.90
#